data_AF-A0A926B8Y5-F1
#
_entry.id   AF-A0A926B8Y5-F1
#
_cell.length_a   1.000
_cell.length_b   1.000
_cell.length_c   1.000
_cell.angle_alpha   90.00
_cell.angle_beta   90.00
_cell.angle_gamma   90.00
#
_symmetry.space_group_name_H-M   'P 1'
#
loop_
_entity.id
_entity.type
_entity.pdbx_description
1 polymer ?
#
loop_
_entity_poly.entity_id
_entity_poly.type
_entity_poly.pdbx_seq_one_letter_code
_entity_poly.pdbx_strand_id
1 'polypeptide(L)'
;MRATIQQALQSIFAGHGVDLTLDGHGMVALGFSGDVIVTLEVPEHGERAYAYASVVRLLAGEEAGAMRKALALNLFRMKQPDVWIALDNEAMSLTLCTSLRREDVSADALARRLEGFVEEIAAVRTALREGSEAEVISSLHSPLYRGDDAIVFRT
;
A
#
# COMPACT_ATOMS: atom_id res chain seq x y z
N MET A 1 7.31 -12.44 -17.84
CA MET A 1 7.23 -11.17 -17.10
C MET A 1 8.61 -10.57 -16.82
N ARG A 2 9.54 -11.30 -16.18
CA ARG A 2 10.88 -10.81 -15.78
C ARG A 2 11.63 -10.03 -16.87
N ALA A 3 11.81 -10.63 -18.05
CA ALA A 3 12.52 -9.97 -19.15
C ALA A 3 11.86 -8.64 -19.59
N THR A 4 10.53 -8.58 -19.61
CA THR A 4 9.78 -7.37 -19.97
C THR A 4 9.97 -6.27 -18.93
N ILE A 5 9.86 -6.60 -17.65
CA ILE A 5 10.12 -5.65 -16.56
C ILE A 5 11.58 -5.18 -16.55
N GLN A 6 12.52 -6.10 -16.71
CA GLN A 6 13.95 -5.80 -16.80
C GLN A 6 14.24 -4.80 -17.94
N GLN A 7 13.67 -5.05 -19.12
CA GLN A 7 13.79 -4.15 -20.26
C GLN A 7 13.14 -2.79 -20.00
N ALA A 8 11.96 -2.77 -19.37
CA ALA A 8 11.27 -1.53 -19.01
C ALA A 8 12.08 -0.71 -18.01
N LEU A 9 12.63 -1.32 -16.96
CA LEU A 9 13.51 -0.67 -15.98
C LEU A 9 14.76 -0.09 -16.66
N GLN A 10 15.42 -0.86 -17.53
CA GLN A 10 16.58 -0.35 -18.28
C GLN A 10 16.22 0.85 -19.15
N SER A 11 15.04 0.86 -19.75
CA SER A 11 14.56 1.99 -20.55
C SER A 11 14.23 3.22 -19.70
N ILE A 12 13.56 3.05 -18.55
CA ILE A 12 13.17 4.16 -17.65
C ILE A 12 14.40 4.85 -17.09
N PHE A 13 15.43 4.08 -16.72
CA PHE A 13 16.62 4.59 -16.06
C PHE A 13 17.83 4.73 -17.00
N ALA A 14 17.58 4.66 -18.31
CA ALA A 14 18.60 4.91 -19.33
C ALA A 14 19.18 6.32 -19.12
N GLY A 15 20.50 6.41 -18.92
CA GLY A 15 21.20 7.68 -18.72
C GLY A 15 21.43 8.07 -17.25
N HIS A 16 20.92 7.32 -16.27
CA HIS A 16 21.24 7.54 -14.86
C HIS A 16 22.51 6.81 -14.38
N GLY A 17 23.13 6.00 -15.24
CA GLY A 17 24.36 5.25 -14.90
C GLY A 17 24.15 4.16 -13.85
N VAL A 18 22.89 3.81 -13.56
CA VAL A 18 22.52 2.76 -12.61
C VAL A 18 22.21 1.49 -13.37
N ASP A 19 22.86 0.39 -12.99
CA ASP A 19 22.49 -0.94 -13.45
C ASP A 19 21.37 -1.48 -12.55
N LEU A 20 20.13 -1.37 -13.04
CA LEU A 20 18.97 -1.94 -12.38
C LEU A 20 18.71 -3.33 -12.95
N THR A 21 19.13 -4.34 -12.20
CA THR A 21 18.93 -5.74 -12.56
C THR A 21 18.17 -6.47 -11.46
N LEU A 22 17.16 -7.25 -11.85
CA LEU A 22 16.49 -8.18 -10.94
C LEU A 22 17.49 -9.22 -10.43
N ASP A 23 17.47 -9.48 -9.13
CA ASP A 23 18.32 -10.50 -8.52
C ASP A 23 17.88 -11.94 -8.87
N GLY A 24 18.56 -12.94 -8.29
CA GLY A 24 18.22 -14.36 -8.50
C GLY A 24 16.82 -14.75 -8.05
N HIS A 25 16.19 -13.96 -7.16
CA HIS A 25 14.82 -14.14 -6.70
C HIS A 25 13.81 -13.36 -7.55
N GLY A 26 14.28 -12.57 -8.51
CA GLY A 26 13.43 -11.74 -9.36
C GLY A 26 13.00 -10.45 -8.65
N MET A 27 13.82 -9.94 -7.73
CA MET A 27 13.54 -8.72 -6.98
C MET A 27 14.50 -7.58 -7.36
N VAL A 28 14.04 -6.34 -7.25
CA VAL A 28 14.89 -5.14 -7.30
C VAL A 28 14.34 -4.08 -6.35
N ALA A 29 15.22 -3.39 -5.63
CA ALA A 29 14.85 -2.26 -4.79
C ALA A 29 15.15 -0.94 -5.52
N LEU A 30 14.17 -0.04 -5.55
CA LEU A 30 14.22 1.26 -6.20
C LEU A 30 14.13 2.37 -5.14
N GLY A 31 15.16 3.21 -5.06
CA GLY A 31 15.18 4.38 -4.18
C GLY A 31 14.56 5.60 -4.87
N PHE A 32 13.57 6.21 -4.22
CA PHE A 32 12.94 7.46 -4.62
C PHE A 32 13.29 8.57 -3.61
N SER A 33 12.93 9.81 -3.94
CA SER A 33 13.13 10.94 -3.02
C SER A 33 12.36 10.75 -1.71
N GLY A 34 12.86 11.35 -0.63
CA GLY A 34 12.16 11.37 0.65
C GLY A 34 12.05 10.01 1.34
N ASP A 35 13.12 9.21 1.34
CA ASP A 35 13.27 7.91 2.02
C ASP A 35 12.40 6.74 1.52
N VAL A 36 11.71 6.92 0.40
CA VAL A 36 10.85 5.88 -0.16
C VAL A 36 11.70 4.83 -0.89
N ILE A 37 11.63 3.60 -0.41
CA ILE A 37 12.21 2.43 -1.07
C ILE A 37 11.05 1.54 -1.53
N VAL A 38 10.95 1.35 -2.84
CA VAL A 38 9.98 0.43 -3.46
C VAL A 38 10.71 -0.82 -3.88
N THR A 39 10.26 -1.97 -3.38
CA THR A 39 10.70 -3.26 -3.88
C THR A 39 9.75 -3.73 -4.96
N LEU A 40 10.30 -4.09 -6.12
CA LEU A 40 9.59 -4.74 -7.20
C LEU A 40 9.97 -6.22 -7.22
N GLU A 41 8.96 -7.09 -7.13
CA GLU A 41 9.10 -8.54 -7.15
C GLU A 41 8.41 -9.12 -8.39
N VAL A 42 9.13 -9.98 -9.10
CA VAL A 42 8.65 -10.65 -10.29
C VAL A 42 8.85 -12.16 -10.14
N PRO A 43 7.82 -12.90 -9.69
CA PRO A 43 7.88 -14.35 -9.56
C PRO A 43 8.27 -15.03 -10.88
N GLU A 44 9.02 -16.12 -10.82
CA GLU A 44 9.58 -16.79 -12.00
C GLU A 44 8.52 -17.25 -13.00
N HIS A 45 7.40 -17.78 -12.50
CA HIS A 45 6.28 -18.29 -13.29
C HIS A 45 4.99 -17.47 -13.09
N GLY A 46 5.12 -16.23 -12.60
CA GLY A 46 3.98 -15.35 -12.33
C GLY A 46 3.50 -14.58 -13.57
N GLU A 47 2.18 -14.51 -13.74
CA GLU A 47 1.52 -13.57 -14.68
C GLU A 47 1.46 -12.14 -14.12
N ARG A 48 1.90 -11.94 -12.87
CA ARG A 48 1.89 -10.66 -12.17
C ARG A 48 3.26 -10.37 -11.59
N ALA A 49 3.57 -9.09 -11.51
CA ALA A 49 4.60 -8.57 -10.62
C ALA A 49 3.95 -7.83 -9.46
N TYR A 50 4.71 -7.59 -8.42
CA TYR A 50 4.25 -6.89 -7.22
C TYR A 50 5.22 -5.76 -6.91
N ALA A 51 4.70 -4.59 -6.58
CA ALA A 51 5.53 -3.54 -5.99
C ALA A 51 5.04 -3.28 -4.57
N TYR A 52 5.96 -3.12 -3.64
CA TYR A 52 5.64 -2.89 -2.25
C TYR A 52 6.65 -1.98 -1.56
N ALA A 53 6.18 -1.24 -0.55
CA ALA A 53 6.98 -0.30 0.22
C ALA A 53 6.47 -0.20 1.65
N SER A 54 7.38 -0.17 2.62
CA SER A 54 7.02 0.03 4.02
C SER A 54 6.49 1.46 4.24
N VAL A 55 5.30 1.57 4.85
CA VAL A 55 4.67 2.86 5.16
C VAL A 55 4.80 3.25 6.62
N VAL A 56 4.74 2.28 7.54
CA VAL A 56 4.96 2.55 8.96
C VAL A 56 5.51 1.32 9.67
N ARG A 57 6.57 1.51 10.46
CA ARG A 57 7.06 0.51 11.39
C ARG A 57 6.21 0.54 12.66
N LEU A 58 5.83 -0.63 13.14
CA LEU A 58 5.00 -0.81 14.32
C LEU A 58 5.88 -1.14 15.52
N LEU A 59 5.54 -0.58 16.67
CA LEU A 59 6.05 -1.03 17.95
C LEU A 59 5.16 -2.17 18.49
N ALA A 60 5.72 -2.97 19.38
CA ALA A 60 4.98 -4.05 20.03
C ALA A 60 3.73 -3.50 20.74
N GLY A 61 2.57 -4.11 20.47
CA GLY A 61 1.28 -3.70 21.04
C GLY A 61 0.51 -2.67 20.22
N GLU A 62 1.07 -2.12 19.14
CA GLU A 62 0.36 -1.20 18.23
C GLU A 62 -0.40 -1.92 17.11
N GLU A 63 -0.20 -3.24 16.95
CA GLU A 63 -0.61 -3.98 15.76
C GLU A 63 -2.13 -3.91 15.55
N ALA A 64 -2.91 -4.16 16.60
CA ALA A 64 -4.37 -4.18 16.49
C ALA A 64 -4.95 -2.82 16.07
N GLY A 65 -4.41 -1.71 16.60
CA GLY A 65 -4.84 -0.36 16.26
C GLY A 65 -4.46 0.01 14.83
N ALA A 66 -3.21 -0.29 14.44
CA ALA A 66 -2.70 -0.05 13.10
C ALA A 66 -3.45 -0.85 12.03
N MET A 67 -3.73 -2.14 12.29
CA MET A 67 -4.50 -3.00 11.38
C MET A 67 -5.93 -2.51 11.17
N ARG A 68 -6.61 -2.01 12.20
CA ARG A 68 -7.97 -1.43 12.05
C ARG A 68 -7.95 -0.22 11.12
N LYS A 69 -6.95 0.65 11.25
CA LYS A 69 -6.76 1.80 10.35
C LYS A 69 -6.46 1.34 8.93
N ALA A 70 -5.52 0.41 8.75
CA ALA A 70 -5.19 -0.16 7.45
C ALA A 70 -6.41 -0.75 6.74
N LEU A 71 -7.24 -1.51 7.47
CA LEU A 71 -8.47 -2.08 6.93
C LEU A 71 -9.46 -0.99 6.49
N ALA A 72 -9.64 0.06 7.29
CA ALA A 72 -10.51 1.18 6.93
C ALA A 72 -10.00 1.92 5.68
N LEU A 73 -8.68 2.10 5.54
CA LEU A 73 -8.07 2.69 4.35
C LEU A 73 -8.32 1.80 3.11
N ASN A 74 -8.05 0.50 3.23
CA ASN A 74 -8.26 -0.48 2.15
C ASN A 74 -9.70 -0.48 1.63
N LEU A 75 -10.70 -0.34 2.51
CA LEU A 75 -12.11 -0.41 2.13
C LEU A 75 -12.64 0.90 1.52
N PHE A 76 -12.14 2.05 1.98
CA PHE A 76 -12.86 3.32 1.75
C PHE A 76 -12.02 4.45 1.16
N ARG A 77 -10.69 4.37 1.20
CA ARG A 77 -9.83 5.53 0.92
C ARG A 77 -8.67 5.29 -0.04
N MET A 78 -8.48 4.08 -0.52
CA MET A 78 -7.47 3.81 -1.55
C MET A 78 -7.85 4.50 -2.86
N LYS A 79 -6.92 5.27 -3.44
CA LYS A 79 -7.18 5.95 -4.71
C LYS A 79 -7.14 5.02 -5.91
N GLN A 80 -6.36 3.93 -5.79
CA GLN A 80 -6.08 3.01 -6.87
C GLN A 80 -6.67 1.62 -6.53
N PRO A 81 -7.42 0.98 -7.46
CA PRO A 81 -8.22 -0.21 -7.16
C PRO A 81 -7.39 -1.48 -6.90
N ASP A 82 -6.11 -1.46 -7.24
CA ASP A 82 -5.15 -2.56 -7.15
C ASP A 82 -4.02 -2.26 -6.16
N VAL A 83 -4.22 -1.26 -5.29
CA VAL A 83 -3.33 -0.93 -4.18
C VAL A 83 -4.00 -1.29 -2.87
N TRP A 84 -3.25 -1.94 -1.98
CA TRP A 84 -3.73 -2.32 -0.65
C TRP A 84 -2.61 -2.24 0.38
N ILE A 85 -2.99 -2.09 1.65
CA ILE A 85 -2.09 -2.15 2.80
C ILE A 85 -2.12 -3.57 3.38
N ALA A 86 -0.94 -4.15 3.59
CA ALA A 86 -0.73 -5.43 4.25
C ALA A 86 0.14 -5.26 5.50
N LEU A 87 0.07 -6.22 6.42
CA LEU A 87 0.99 -6.34 7.54
C LEU A 87 2.14 -7.27 7.16
N ASP A 88 3.37 -6.75 7.22
CA ASP A 88 4.58 -7.55 7.22
C ASP A 88 4.94 -7.87 8.67
N ASN A 89 4.69 -9.13 9.07
CA ASN A 89 4.95 -9.60 10.43
C ASN A 89 6.45 -9.72 10.75
N GLU A 90 7.29 -10.02 9.75
CA GLU A 90 8.71 -10.20 9.96
C GLU A 90 9.38 -8.84 10.18
N ALA A 91 9.02 -7.85 9.36
CA ALA A 91 9.51 -6.48 9.50
C ALA A 91 8.77 -5.68 10.58
N MET A 92 7.68 -6.22 11.16
CA MET A 92 6.75 -5.52 12.05
C MET A 92 6.34 -4.16 11.45
N SER A 93 5.84 -4.18 10.22
CA SER A 93 5.50 -2.94 9.50
C SER A 93 4.23 -3.08 8.68
N LEU A 94 3.49 -1.98 8.53
CA LEU A 94 2.49 -1.91 7.47
C LEU A 94 3.20 -1.56 6.17
N THR A 95 2.83 -2.28 5.12
CA THR A 95 3.41 -2.20 3.79
C THR A 95 2.30 -1.87 2.81
N LEU A 96 2.51 -0.87 1.98
CA LEU A 96 1.65 -0.63 0.83
C LEU A 96 2.09 -1.55 -0.30
N CYS A 97 1.13 -2.20 -0.96
CA CYS A 97 1.36 -3.18 -2.00
C CYS A 97 0.52 -2.83 -3.23
N THR A 98 1.03 -3.16 -4.40
CA THR A 98 0.29 -3.15 -5.66
C THR A 98 0.66 -4.35 -6.50
N SER A 99 -0.28 -4.82 -7.33
CA SER A 99 0.01 -5.80 -8.37
C SER A 99 0.12 -5.13 -9.74
N LEU A 100 0.99 -5.64 -10.60
CA LEU A 100 1.17 -5.20 -11.98
C LEU A 100 0.85 -6.37 -12.90
N ARG A 101 0.01 -6.14 -13.91
CA ARG A 101 -0.26 -7.15 -14.94
C ARG A 101 0.69 -6.98 -16.11
N ARG A 102 0.68 -7.95 -17.01
CA ARG A 102 1.58 -7.94 -18.17
C ARG A 102 1.31 -6.78 -19.11
N GLU A 103 0.06 -6.34 -19.19
CA GLU A 103 -0.35 -5.16 -19.94
C GLU A 103 0.19 -3.84 -19.35
N ASP A 104 0.59 -3.83 -18.08
CA ASP A 104 1.00 -2.62 -17.35
C ASP A 104 2.53 -2.40 -17.34
N VAL A 105 3.32 -3.26 -18.00
CA VAL A 105 4.79 -3.28 -17.87
C VAL A 105 5.55 -2.73 -19.08
N SER A 106 4.92 -1.91 -19.93
CA SER A 106 5.70 -1.06 -20.86
C SER A 106 6.49 -0.02 -20.05
N ALA A 107 7.60 0.51 -20.60
CA ALA A 107 8.42 1.50 -19.89
C ALA A 107 7.59 2.69 -19.40
N ASP A 108 6.77 3.27 -20.29
CA ASP A 108 5.91 4.41 -19.95
C ASP A 108 4.80 4.06 -18.94
N ALA A 109 4.20 2.87 -19.06
CA ALA A 109 3.16 2.43 -18.14
C ALA A 109 3.74 2.15 -16.74
N LEU A 110 4.87 1.46 -16.69
CA LEU A 110 5.57 1.16 -15.45
C LEU A 110 6.07 2.43 -14.75
N ALA A 111 6.62 3.41 -15.49
CA ALA A 111 7.03 4.69 -14.93
C ALA A 111 5.86 5.43 -14.28
N ARG A 112 4.76 5.63 -15.01
CA ARG A 112 3.55 6.28 -14.47
C ARG A 112 2.99 5.53 -13.27
N ARG A 113 3.06 4.20 -13.30
CA ARG A 113 2.57 3.35 -12.21
C ARG A 113 3.42 3.48 -10.96
N LEU A 114 4.74 3.53 -11.10
CA LEU A 114 5.67 3.75 -9.98
C LEU A 114 5.52 5.15 -9.39
N GLU A 115 5.37 6.18 -10.23
CA GLU A 115 5.11 7.56 -9.78
C GLU A 115 3.82 7.63 -8.95
N GLY A 116 2.70 7.14 -9.49
CA GLY A 116 1.43 7.12 -8.76
C GLY A 116 1.49 6.27 -7.50
N PHE A 117 2.28 5.20 -7.47
CA PHE A 117 2.48 4.38 -6.28
C PHE A 117 3.27 5.14 -5.20
N VAL A 118 4.31 5.89 -5.56
CA VAL A 118 5.08 6.75 -4.64
C VAL A 118 4.22 7.86 -4.05
N GLU A 119 3.35 8.48 -4.84
CA GLU A 119 2.38 9.46 -4.33
C GLU A 119 1.40 8.83 -3.32
N GLU A 120 0.93 7.61 -3.60
CA GLU A 120 0.02 6.89 -2.69
C GLU A 120 0.71 6.50 -1.38
N ILE A 121 1.99 6.12 -1.41
CA ILE A 121 2.80 5.88 -0.20
C ILE A 121 2.79 7.11 0.70
N ALA A 122 3.01 8.30 0.14
CA ALA A 122 2.99 9.54 0.90
C ALA A 122 1.61 9.83 1.50
N ALA A 123 0.54 9.64 0.73
CA ALA A 123 -0.84 9.84 1.19
C ALA A 123 -1.20 8.88 2.33
N VAL A 124 -0.85 7.60 2.20
CA VAL A 124 -1.12 6.57 3.23
C VAL A 124 -0.30 6.85 4.50
N ARG A 125 0.97 7.24 4.38
CA ARG A 125 1.80 7.65 5.52
C ARG A 125 1.15 8.80 6.31
N THR A 126 0.64 9.81 5.61
CA THR A 126 -0.09 10.92 6.25
C THR A 126 -1.36 10.43 6.94
N ALA A 127 -2.20 9.64 6.27
CA ALA A 127 -3.44 9.15 6.84
C ALA A 127 -3.25 8.26 8.08
N LEU A 128 -2.18 7.45 8.10
CA LEU A 128 -1.84 6.62 9.26
C LEU A 128 -1.37 7.44 10.47
N ARG A 129 -0.68 8.57 10.23
CA ARG A 129 -0.24 9.52 11.27
C ARG A 129 -1.39 10.35 11.83
N GLU A 130 -2.29 10.86 10.98
CA GLU A 130 -3.42 11.71 11.38
C GLU A 130 -4.42 11.00 12.31
N GLY A 131 -4.46 9.67 12.30
CA GLY A 131 -5.24 8.89 13.28
C GLY A 131 -4.55 8.67 14.62
N SER A 132 -3.33 9.19 14.85
CA SER A 132 -2.55 9.00 16.08
C SER A 132 -2.80 10.08 17.15
N GLU A 133 -3.40 11.22 16.77
CA GLU A 133 -3.64 12.36 17.69
C GLU A 133 -5.12 12.60 18.03
N ALA A 134 -6.06 11.89 17.40
CA ALA A 134 -7.48 12.03 17.71
C ALA A 134 -7.96 10.93 18.66
N GLU A 135 -8.04 11.28 19.94
CA GLU A 135 -9.06 10.78 20.86
C GLU A 135 -10.39 10.48 20.13
N VAL A 136 -10.69 9.19 19.96
CA VAL A 136 -12.08 8.70 19.80
C VAL A 136 -12.71 8.45 21.18
N ILE A 137 -12.10 9.00 22.24
CA ILE A 137 -12.71 9.10 23.58
C ILE A 137 -13.39 10.47 23.70
N SER A 138 -14.43 10.73 22.89
CA SER A 138 -15.34 11.85 23.18
C SER A 138 -16.68 11.81 22.43
N SER A 139 -16.82 11.06 21.34
CA SER A 139 -18.08 11.03 20.58
C SER A 139 -19.03 9.87 20.91
N LEU A 140 -18.70 9.01 21.90
CA LEU A 140 -19.61 7.96 22.38
C LEU A 140 -20.29 8.26 23.74
N HIS A 141 -20.21 9.50 24.24
CA HIS A 141 -21.18 9.97 25.23
C HIS A 141 -22.51 10.35 24.52
N SER A 142 -23.32 9.30 24.32
CA SER A 142 -24.79 9.24 24.16
C SER A 142 -25.58 10.49 24.56
N PRO A 143 -26.73 10.79 23.89
CA PRO A 143 -27.92 9.99 24.17
C PRO A 143 -28.92 9.87 23.01
N LEU A 144 -29.03 8.70 22.38
CA LEU A 144 -30.23 8.34 21.60
C LEU A 144 -30.58 6.87 21.80
N TYR A 145 -30.92 6.51 23.03
CA TYR A 145 -31.87 5.44 23.31
C TYR A 145 -32.50 5.72 24.68
N ARG A 146 -33.47 6.65 24.70
CA ARG A 146 -34.54 6.59 25.71
C ARG A 146 -35.57 5.65 25.12
N GLY A 147 -35.78 4.53 25.80
CA GLY A 147 -36.94 3.69 25.57
C GLY A 147 -38.21 4.52 25.72
N ASP A 148 -39.05 4.43 24.71
CA ASP A 148 -40.51 4.54 24.72
C ASP A 148 -40.94 4.83 23.29
N ASP A 149 -40.97 3.80 22.45
CA ASP A 149 -41.90 3.74 21.33
C ASP A 149 -42.03 2.27 20.87
N ALA A 150 -43.14 1.68 21.28
CA ALA A 150 -43.59 0.38 20.80
C ALA A 150 -43.99 0.49 19.32
N ILE A 151 -43.40 -0.35 18.47
CA ILE A 151 -43.95 -0.62 17.13
C ILE A 151 -44.51 -2.04 17.14
N VAL A 152 -45.84 -2.10 17.14
CA VAL A 152 -46.64 -3.31 16.97
C VAL A 152 -46.66 -3.69 15.50
N PHE A 153 -46.19 -4.89 15.15
CA PHE A 153 -46.51 -5.52 13.87
C PHE A 153 -47.70 -6.46 14.06
N ARG A 154 -48.81 -6.16 13.38
CA ARG A 154 -49.93 -7.10 13.23
C ARG A 154 -49.64 -8.04 12.05
N THR A 155 -49.98 -9.31 12.27
CA THR A 155 -49.86 -10.48 11.39
C THR A 155 -50.47 -10.29 10.01
#